data_AF-A0A1G0F5F9-F1
#
_entry.id   AF-A0A1G0F5F9-F1
#
_cell.length_a   1.000
_cell.length_b   1.000
_cell.length_c   1.000
_cell.angle_alpha   90.00
_cell.angle_beta   90.00
_cell.angle_gamma   90.00
#
_symmetry.space_group_name_H-M   'P 1'
#
loop_
_entity.id
_entity.type
_entity.pdbx_description
1 polymer ?
#
loop_
_entity_poly.entity_id
_entity_poly.type
_entity_poly.pdbx_seq_one_letter_code
_entity_poly.pdbx_strand_id
1 'polypeptide(L)'
;MEKINGYNEDLPGIGGEDDDLEWRFNGLDMFTKNIKFQAVTYHLYHPGRRQDTEVNMAISRKNRELKIYFCENGIRKTSGV
;
A
#
# COMPACT_ATOMS: atom_id res chain seq x y z
N MET A 1 -0.64 -6.11 -10.01
CA MET A 1 -1.90 -6.01 -9.25
C MET A 1 -2.47 -7.38 -8.89
N GLU A 2 -2.94 -8.18 -9.84
CA GLU A 2 -3.58 -9.48 -9.53
C GLU A 2 -2.70 -10.43 -8.71
N LYS A 3 -1.39 -10.48 -8.99
CA LYS A 3 -0.43 -11.34 -8.27
C LYS A 3 -0.29 -11.04 -6.77
N ILE A 4 -0.70 -9.85 -6.32
CA ILE A 4 -0.63 -9.43 -4.91
C ILE A 4 -2.03 -9.17 -4.32
N ASN A 5 -3.09 -9.46 -5.09
CA ASN A 5 -4.48 -9.15 -4.80
C ASN A 5 -4.83 -7.64 -4.74
N GLY A 6 -4.05 -6.78 -5.39
CA GLY A 6 -4.31 -5.34 -5.45
C GLY A 6 -3.96 -4.61 -4.15
N TYR A 7 -4.73 -3.56 -3.83
CA TYR A 7 -4.58 -2.81 -2.58
C TYR A 7 -5.10 -3.62 -1.39
N ASN A 8 -4.49 -3.42 -0.22
CA ASN A 8 -4.97 -4.00 1.01
C ASN A 8 -6.12 -3.15 1.58
N GLU A 9 -7.35 -3.66 1.52
CA GLU A 9 -8.54 -2.98 2.02
C GLU A 9 -8.65 -2.99 3.55
N ASP A 10 -7.72 -3.64 4.26
CA ASP A 10 -7.57 -3.53 5.71
C ASP A 10 -6.92 -2.20 6.15
N LEU A 11 -6.52 -1.33 5.22
CA LEU A 11 -5.87 -0.03 5.51
C LEU A 11 -6.91 1.12 5.44
N PRO A 12 -7.58 1.49 6.56
CA PRO A 12 -8.66 2.48 6.55
C PRO A 12 -8.19 3.94 6.51
N GLY A 13 -6.93 4.21 6.86
CA GLY A 13 -6.40 5.55 7.04
C GLY A 13 -5.97 6.24 5.76
N ILE A 14 -5.61 7.52 5.90
CA ILE A 14 -5.07 8.35 4.82
C ILE A 14 -3.54 8.23 4.82
N GLY A 15 -3.00 7.57 3.80
CA GLY A 15 -1.56 7.39 3.59
C GLY A 15 -1.02 6.04 4.06
N GLY A 16 0.09 5.63 3.45
CA GLY A 16 0.78 4.37 3.73
C GLY A 16 0.30 3.17 2.91
N GLU A 17 -0.79 3.32 2.15
CA GLU A 17 -1.33 2.29 1.26
C GLU A 17 -0.44 2.04 0.04
N ASP A 18 0.16 3.10 -0.53
CA ASP A 18 1.10 2.97 -1.64
C ASP A 18 2.42 2.28 -1.20
N ASP A 19 2.85 2.52 0.04
CA ASP A 19 4.03 1.87 0.64
C ASP A 19 3.78 0.38 0.94
N ASP A 20 2.55 0.00 1.32
CA ASP A 20 2.14 -1.41 1.45
C ASP A 20 2.08 -2.08 0.07
N LEU A 21 1.58 -1.36 -0.94
CA LEU A 21 1.54 -1.86 -2.32
C LEU A 21 2.94 -2.11 -2.87
N GLU A 22 3.88 -1.18 -2.70
CA GLU A 22 5.29 -1.35 -3.08
C GLU A 22 5.92 -2.54 -2.37
N TRP A 23 5.70 -2.65 -1.05
CA TRP A 23 6.21 -3.79 -0.27
C TRP A 23 5.78 -5.14 -0.85
N ARG A 24 4.51 -5.27 -1.24
CA ARG A 24 3.97 -6.48 -1.85
C ARG A 24 4.61 -6.79 -3.19
N PHE A 25 4.82 -5.78 -4.03
CA PHE A 25 5.52 -5.94 -5.30
C PHE A 25 6.97 -6.39 -5.13
N ASN A 26 7.67 -5.90 -4.09
CA ASN A 26 9.03 -6.34 -3.79
C ASN A 26 9.10 -7.85 -3.49
N GLY A 27 8.04 -8.44 -2.91
CA GLY A 27 7.93 -9.89 -2.73
C GLY A 27 7.83 -10.71 -4.03
N LEU A 28 7.65 -10.05 -5.18
CA LEU A 28 7.64 -10.63 -6.52
C LEU A 28 8.86 -10.20 -7.34
N ASP A 29 9.91 -9.69 -6.69
CA ASP A 29 11.10 -9.10 -7.33
C ASP A 29 10.77 -7.95 -8.30
N MET A 30 9.66 -7.24 -8.04
CA MET A 30 9.22 -6.07 -8.80
C MET A 30 9.48 -4.81 -7.99
N PHE A 31 10.44 -4.01 -8.44
CA PHE A 31 10.88 -2.79 -7.75
C PHE A 31 10.40 -1.53 -8.49
N THR A 32 10.09 -0.49 -7.73
CA THR A 32 9.72 0.82 -8.28
C THR A 32 10.89 1.46 -9.03
N LYS A 33 10.58 2.25 -10.05
CA LYS A 33 11.57 3.04 -10.80
C LYS A 33 11.22 4.51 -10.69
N ASN A 34 12.24 5.33 -10.42
CA ASN A 34 12.10 6.77 -10.33
C ASN A 34 12.24 7.44 -11.71
N ILE A 35 11.30 8.29 -12.09
CA ILE A 35 11.31 9.07 -13.34
C ILE A 35 11.68 10.54 -13.11
N LYS A 36 12.80 10.77 -12.42
CA LYS A 36 13.23 12.10 -11.97
C LYS A 36 13.24 13.11 -13.14
N PHE A 37 12.62 14.27 -12.92
CA PHE A 37 12.53 15.39 -13.87
C PHE A 37 11.75 15.13 -15.18
N GLN A 38 11.04 14.00 -15.32
CA GLN A 38 10.28 13.69 -16.54
C GLN A 38 8.78 13.95 -16.44
N ALA A 39 8.21 13.94 -15.23
CA ALA A 39 6.78 14.13 -15.00
C ALA A 39 6.54 15.01 -13.76
N VAL A 40 6.69 16.33 -13.92
CA VAL A 40 6.46 17.29 -12.82
C VAL A 40 4.96 17.42 -12.58
N THR A 41 4.53 17.21 -11.33
CA THR A 41 3.14 17.36 -10.89
C THR A 41 3.02 18.48 -9.86
N TYR A 42 1.86 19.12 -9.81
CA TYR A 42 1.56 20.18 -8.84
C TYR A 42 0.42 19.73 -7.93
N HIS A 43 0.61 19.91 -6.62
CA HIS A 43 -0.44 19.65 -5.65
C HIS A 43 -1.30 20.91 -5.49
N LEU A 44 -2.61 20.79 -5.72
CA LEU A 44 -3.55 21.86 -5.41
C LEU A 44 -3.70 21.97 -3.89
N TYR A 45 -3.56 23.19 -3.37
CA TYR A 45 -3.61 23.42 -1.93
C TYR A 45 -4.94 22.98 -1.32
N HIS A 46 -4.84 22.23 -0.22
CA HIS A 46 -5.95 21.90 0.67
C HIS A 46 -5.42 21.68 2.10
N PRO A 47 -6.28 21.77 3.14
CA PRO A 47 -5.90 21.39 4.50
C PRO A 47 -5.46 19.93 4.57
N GLY A 48 -4.37 19.65 5.30
CA GLY A 48 -3.85 18.30 5.47
C GLY A 48 -4.85 17.37 6.16
N ARG A 49 -4.82 16.08 5.79
CA ARG A 49 -5.59 15.02 6.43
C ARG A 49 -4.64 13.86 6.75
N ARG A 50 -4.76 13.29 7.94
CA ARG A 50 -3.95 12.16 8.44
C ARG A 50 -4.74 11.24 9.37
N GLN A 51 -6.03 11.08 9.08
CA GLN A 51 -6.89 10.21 9.88
C GLN A 51 -6.40 8.77 9.72
N ASP A 52 -6.29 8.07 10.84
CA ASP A 52 -5.94 6.65 10.96
C ASP A 52 -4.63 6.22 10.26
N THR A 53 -3.73 7.15 9.94
CA THR A 53 -2.42 6.84 9.35
C THR A 53 -1.61 5.88 10.23
N GLU A 54 -1.68 6.03 11.56
CA GLU A 54 -1.02 5.14 12.51
C GLU A 54 -1.56 3.70 12.46
N VAL A 55 -2.85 3.53 12.18
CA VAL A 55 -3.47 2.20 11.99
C VAL A 55 -2.90 1.54 10.74
N ASN A 56 -2.82 2.28 9.63
CA ASN A 56 -2.20 1.78 8.41
C ASN A 56 -0.73 1.38 8.66
N MET A 57 0.05 2.24 9.32
CA MET A 57 1.44 1.96 9.64
C MET A 57 1.62 0.72 10.51
N ALA A 58 0.74 0.50 11.49
CA ALA A 58 0.78 -0.69 12.34
C ALA A 58 0.51 -1.97 11.54
N ILE A 59 -0.49 -1.96 10.65
CA ILE A 59 -0.83 -3.09 9.78
C ILE A 59 0.33 -3.36 8.81
N SER A 60 0.85 -2.33 8.14
CA SER A 60 1.96 -2.46 7.20
C SER A 60 3.24 -2.95 7.88
N ARG A 61 3.53 -2.51 9.11
CA ARG A 61 4.66 -3.02 9.90
C ARG A 61 4.50 -4.51 10.19
N LYS A 62 3.31 -4.93 10.65
CA LYS A 62 3.01 -6.35 10.91
C LYS A 62 3.16 -7.18 9.64
N ASN A 63 2.65 -6.70 8.50
CA ASN A 63 2.81 -7.40 7.21
C ASN A 63 4.28 -7.56 6.82
N ARG A 64 5.10 -6.53 7.06
CA ARG A 64 6.56 -6.57 6.80
C ARG A 64 7.28 -7.57 7.70
N GLU A 65 6.98 -7.56 8.99
CA GLU A 65 7.54 -8.50 9.98
C GLU A 65 7.20 -9.95 9.63
N LEU A 66 5.96 -10.20 9.19
CA LEU A 66 5.48 -11.52 8.80
C LEU A 66 5.79 -11.90 7.35
N LYS A 67 6.45 -11.02 6.59
CA LYS A 67 6.74 -11.23 5.16
C LYS A 67 5.50 -11.56 4.32
N ILE A 68 4.39 -10.86 4.60
CA ILE A 68 3.13 -10.99 3.87
C ILE A 68 3.22 -10.10 2.62
N TYR A 69 3.14 -10.72 1.45
CA TYR A 69 3.20 -10.04 0.15
C TYR A 69 1.89 -10.14 -0.67
N PHE A 70 0.90 -10.88 -0.17
CA PHE A 70 -0.43 -11.02 -0.76
C PHE A 70 -1.46 -10.60 0.29
N CYS A 71 -2.39 -9.69 -0.03
CA CYS A 71 -3.44 -9.32 0.93
C CYS A 71 -4.60 -10.29 0.79
N GLU A 72 -5.17 -10.72 1.91
CA GLU A 72 -6.39 -11.55 1.85
C GLU A 72 -7.63 -10.71 1.58
N ASN A 73 -7.65 -9.49 2.10
CA ASN A 73 -8.68 -8.48 1.86
C ASN A 73 -8.22 -7.51 0.76
N GLY A 74 -8.31 -7.93 -0.50
CA GLY A 74 -7.97 -7.10 -1.66
C GLY A 74 -9.05 -7.13 -2.74
N ILE A 75 -8.66 -7.16 -4.01
CA ILE A 75 -9.57 -7.32 -5.17
C ILE A 75 -10.50 -8.51 -4.95
N ARG A 76 -9.97 -9.61 -4.41
CA ARG A 76 -10.73 -10.77 -3.95
C ARG A 76 -10.65 -10.86 -2.43
N LYS A 77 -11.71 -11.35 -1.80
CA LYS A 77 -11.73 -11.66 -0.37
C LYS A 77 -11.41 -13.14 -0.19
N THR A 78 -10.23 -13.46 0.34
CA THR A 78 -9.73 -14.84 0.43
C THR A 78 -9.61 -15.36 1.86
N SER A 79 -9.81 -14.51 2.88
CA SER A 79 -10.00 -14.96 4.26
C SER A 79 -11.27 -15.81 4.34
N GLY A 80 -11.18 -17.00 4.93
CA GLY A 80 -12.29 -17.94 4.99
C GLY A 80 -13.43 -17.47 5.89
N VAL A 81 -14.62 -17.39 5.29
CA VAL A 81 -15.95 -16.99 5.78
C VAL A 81 -16.25 -15.50 5.67
#